data_AF-A0A954SK20-F1
#
_entry.id   AF-A0A954SK20-F1
#
_cell.length_a   1.000
_cell.length_b   1.000
_cell.length_c   1.000
_cell.angle_alpha   90.00
_cell.angle_beta   90.00
_cell.angle_gamma   90.00
#
_symmetry.space_group_name_H-M   'P 1'
#
loop_
_entity.id
_entity.type
_entity.pdbx_description
1 polymer ?
#
loop_
_entity_poly.entity_id
_entity_poly.type
_entity_poly.pdbx_seq_one_letter_code
_entity_poly.pdbx_strand_id
1 'polypeptide(L)'
;MSPTIVNIAAYHFVPLDNLSERREVLRALTRELDLKGTILLTPEGINLFIAGSRHGVDALLEHLRSDAALTDLTVKESFSEEQPFERMLVKVKQEIITFGIDGIAPREYTSRKLPAQELRKWLAENRDVVLYDVRNDYEVKVGTFAGAVPAGIDHFRDFPAAVEKLPEEVKERPVVMFCTGGIRCEKAGPFMERAGFRDVYQLEGGILKYFEECGGDFYNGDCFVFDKRVALSPQLEESATTQCYACLQPVLPEEQLSPLYNPPHSCPHCYRTPEQRMQELCARRDQEIAAACNPLPGATPYDNIRPISIPLRLDRRPLGEALQELFSHIPLEDWEQVAKAGQLVHKGQPVTLDRVVRSGERYGRLFQAITEPEVNADIHVLHEDDALLVINKPAPLPIHPCGRFNRNSLEWILQQVYQPKKPRPAHRLDANTTGIVVLTQSRQWAARLQPQFQRGEVEKTYLARVQGHPTWDTTSCDAPIGRESQECGGRIVDPEGLTSLTEFKVLQRYVDGTTLIEARPRTGRTNQIRIHLWHLGLPICGDPLYLPGGQLGTEQTVNIQAPPLNLHAWKIAFAHPRDGQQVAFTAPPPDWAVNVPTNSPEEAGLG
;
A
#
# COMPACT_ATOMS: atom_id res chain seq x y z
N MET A 1 42.14 6.68 -29.61
CA MET A 1 41.98 6.28 -28.19
C MET A 1 41.17 7.38 -27.53
N SER A 2 39.97 7.05 -27.03
CA SER A 2 39.21 8.00 -26.21
C SER A 2 40.06 8.41 -25.00
N PRO A 3 40.06 9.68 -24.58
CA PRO A 3 40.84 10.10 -23.42
C PRO A 3 40.33 9.37 -22.17
N THR A 4 41.23 8.65 -21.48
CA THR A 4 40.92 7.96 -20.23
C THR A 4 40.39 8.94 -19.20
N ILE A 5 39.20 8.67 -18.66
CA ILE A 5 38.60 9.46 -17.58
C ILE A 5 39.22 9.02 -16.26
N VAL A 6 39.64 10.00 -15.48
CA VAL A 6 40.19 9.81 -14.14
C VAL A 6 39.04 9.90 -13.15
N ASN A 7 38.92 8.90 -12.29
CA ASN A 7 37.95 8.83 -11.21
C ASN A 7 38.68 8.89 -9.87
N ILE A 8 38.29 9.82 -9.01
CA ILE A 8 38.83 9.96 -7.67
C ILE A 8 37.76 9.73 -6.61
N ALA A 9 38.14 9.04 -5.53
CA ALA A 9 37.36 8.94 -4.31
C ALA A 9 38.24 9.38 -3.13
N ALA A 10 37.72 10.27 -2.28
CA ALA A 10 38.45 10.77 -1.12
C ALA A 10 37.49 11.17 0.00
N TYR A 11 37.95 11.03 1.24
CA TYR A 11 37.27 11.59 2.40
C TYR A 11 38.30 12.09 3.40
N HIS A 12 37.93 13.10 4.18
CA HIS A 12 38.77 13.62 5.26
C HIS A 12 37.90 14.18 6.38
N PHE A 13 38.12 13.67 7.60
CA PHE A 13 37.45 14.13 8.81
C PHE A 13 38.20 15.32 9.41
N VAL A 14 37.68 16.52 9.20
CA VAL A 14 38.25 17.79 9.66
C VAL A 14 37.11 18.78 9.90
N PRO A 15 37.12 19.60 10.96
CA PRO A 15 36.13 20.64 11.13
C PRO A 15 36.16 21.58 9.94
N LEU A 16 35.03 21.73 9.27
CA LEU A 16 34.86 22.69 8.19
C LEU A 16 33.78 23.68 8.59
N ASP A 17 34.12 24.95 8.52
CA ASP A 17 33.21 26.07 8.66
C ASP A 17 32.88 26.65 7.27
N ASN A 18 32.03 27.69 7.24
CA ASN A 18 31.71 28.44 6.02
C ASN A 18 31.27 27.54 4.84
N LEU A 19 30.58 26.43 5.14
CA LEU A 19 30.24 25.36 4.20
C LEU A 19 29.47 25.87 2.97
N SER A 20 28.62 26.88 3.16
CA SER A 20 27.85 27.48 2.07
C SER A 20 28.74 28.21 1.07
N GLU A 21 29.76 28.93 1.53
CA GLU A 21 30.71 29.63 0.67
C GLU A 21 31.62 28.65 -0.04
N ARG A 22 32.20 27.69 0.70
CA ARG A 22 32.98 26.57 0.14
C ARG A 22 32.22 25.83 -0.95
N ARG A 23 30.91 25.60 -0.74
CA ARG A 23 30.05 24.97 -1.74
C ARG A 23 30.02 25.79 -3.03
N GLU A 24 29.81 27.09 -2.98
CA GLU A 24 29.73 27.91 -4.20
C GLU A 24 31.07 27.98 -4.94
N VAL A 25 32.19 28.11 -4.20
CA VAL A 25 33.55 28.07 -4.78
C VAL A 25 33.79 26.75 -5.51
N LEU A 26 33.56 25.62 -4.83
CA LEU A 26 33.77 24.29 -5.44
C LEU A 26 32.82 24.03 -6.60
N ARG A 27 31.57 24.54 -6.57
CA ARG A 27 30.62 24.43 -7.69
C ARG A 27 31.09 25.21 -8.91
N ALA A 28 31.63 26.40 -8.72
CA ALA A 28 32.17 27.21 -9.81
C ALA A 28 33.40 26.54 -10.42
N LEU A 29 34.35 26.15 -9.57
CA LEU A 29 35.60 25.49 -9.99
C LEU A 29 35.34 24.18 -10.73
N THR A 30 34.55 23.27 -10.16
CA THR A 30 34.25 21.98 -10.80
C THR A 30 33.49 22.11 -12.11
N ARG A 31 32.67 23.17 -12.26
CA ARG A 31 32.01 23.48 -13.54
C ARG A 31 33.00 23.99 -14.58
N GLU A 32 33.93 24.86 -14.19
CA GLU A 32 34.97 25.37 -15.09
C GLU A 32 35.90 24.26 -15.58
N LEU A 33 36.22 23.30 -14.71
CA LEU A 33 37.07 22.15 -15.00
C LEU A 33 36.34 20.99 -15.70
N ASP A 34 35.06 21.14 -16.03
CA ASP A 34 34.17 20.10 -16.60
C ASP A 34 34.20 18.76 -15.82
N LEU A 35 34.30 18.85 -14.49
CA LEU A 35 34.27 17.71 -13.60
C LEU A 35 32.82 17.32 -13.29
N LYS A 36 32.58 16.02 -13.14
CA LYS A 36 31.29 15.49 -12.69
C LYS A 36 31.46 14.58 -11.49
N GLY A 37 30.38 14.36 -10.75
CA GLY A 37 30.40 13.60 -9.51
C GLY A 37 29.74 14.31 -8.35
N THR A 38 30.14 13.97 -7.13
CA THR A 38 29.56 14.52 -5.90
C THR A 38 30.66 14.92 -4.93
N ILE A 39 30.56 16.14 -4.39
CA ILE A 39 31.29 16.59 -3.19
C ILE A 39 30.27 16.83 -2.09
N LEU A 40 30.49 16.21 -0.93
CA LEU A 40 29.75 16.43 0.30
C LEU A 40 30.61 17.25 1.25
N LEU A 41 30.10 18.40 1.68
CA LEU A 41 30.70 19.28 2.67
C LEU A 41 29.86 19.24 3.94
N THR A 42 30.46 18.97 5.09
CA THR A 42 29.77 18.91 6.37
C THR A 42 30.60 19.55 7.47
N PRO A 43 30.01 19.82 8.65
CA PRO A 43 30.78 20.34 9.78
C PRO A 43 31.91 19.39 10.22
N GLU A 44 31.77 18.08 9.97
CA GLU A 44 32.79 17.08 10.35
C GLU A 44 33.82 16.80 9.24
N GLY A 45 33.67 17.38 8.03
CA GLY A 45 34.67 17.30 6.95
C GLY A 45 34.11 17.17 5.54
N ILE A 46 34.87 16.46 4.67
CA ILE A 46 34.58 16.32 3.24
C ILE A 46 34.56 14.86 2.79
N ASN A 47 33.69 14.53 1.83
CA ASN A 47 33.71 13.27 1.07
C ASN A 47 33.37 13.55 -0.38
N LEU A 48 34.14 12.98 -1.31
CA LEU A 48 33.98 13.24 -2.73
C LEU A 48 34.19 11.99 -3.58
N PHE A 49 33.43 11.94 -4.66
CA PHE A 49 33.59 11.05 -5.79
C PHE A 49 33.54 11.92 -7.05
N ILE A 50 34.64 12.06 -7.77
CA ILE A 50 34.76 12.99 -8.90
C ILE A 50 35.40 12.30 -10.07
N ALA A 51 34.93 12.62 -11.28
CA ALA A 51 35.52 12.13 -12.50
C ALA A 51 35.63 13.21 -13.58
N GLY A 52 36.72 13.15 -14.33
CA GLY A 52 36.98 14.05 -15.47
C GLY A 52 38.37 13.89 -16.04
N SER A 53 38.86 14.94 -16.69
CA SER A 53 40.22 14.95 -17.23
C SER A 53 41.27 14.97 -16.11
N ARG A 54 42.45 14.39 -16.38
CA ARG A 54 43.61 14.46 -15.46
C ARG A 54 43.90 15.89 -15.01
N HIS A 55 43.96 16.81 -15.95
CA HIS A 55 44.19 18.24 -15.66
C HIS A 55 43.13 18.82 -14.72
N GLY A 56 41.84 18.53 -14.96
CA GLY A 56 40.77 19.00 -14.09
C GLY A 56 40.83 18.40 -12.69
N VAL A 57 41.11 17.10 -12.58
CA VAL A 57 41.27 16.42 -11.29
C VAL A 57 42.44 17.01 -10.50
N ASP A 58 43.59 17.18 -11.13
CA ASP A 58 44.79 17.72 -10.47
C ASP A 58 44.57 19.16 -10.00
N ALA A 59 43.91 20.00 -10.81
CA ALA A 59 43.56 21.37 -10.44
C ALA A 59 42.57 21.45 -9.27
N LEU A 60 41.58 20.54 -9.22
CA LEU A 60 40.68 20.43 -8.08
C LEU A 60 41.44 20.02 -6.81
N LEU A 61 42.34 19.04 -6.91
CA LEU A 61 43.14 18.57 -5.77
C LEU A 61 44.11 19.64 -5.27
N GLU A 62 44.73 20.40 -6.17
CA GLU A 62 45.56 21.56 -5.81
C GLU A 62 44.75 22.60 -5.04
N HIS A 63 43.55 22.95 -5.53
CA HIS A 63 42.65 23.87 -4.83
C HIS A 63 42.26 23.33 -3.45
N LEU A 64 41.85 22.07 -3.34
CA LEU A 64 41.47 21.47 -2.05
C LEU A 64 42.66 21.46 -1.08
N ARG A 65 43.85 21.06 -1.52
CA ARG A 65 45.05 20.98 -0.67
C ARG A 65 45.63 22.34 -0.28
N SER A 66 45.27 23.42 -1.00
CA SER A 66 45.61 24.79 -0.63
C SER A 66 44.92 25.26 0.65
N ASP A 67 43.81 24.62 1.02
CA ASP A 67 43.19 24.83 2.32
C ASP A 67 43.95 24.06 3.40
N ALA A 68 44.39 24.76 4.44
CA ALA A 68 45.10 24.17 5.58
C ALA A 68 44.34 23.03 6.26
N ALA A 69 43.00 23.03 6.20
CA ALA A 69 42.17 21.95 6.73
C ALA A 69 42.20 20.68 5.86
N LEU A 70 42.58 20.78 4.58
CA LEU A 70 42.47 19.71 3.58
C LEU A 70 43.81 19.33 2.94
N THR A 71 44.93 19.87 3.44
CA THR A 71 46.28 19.59 2.91
C THR A 71 46.60 18.09 2.92
N ASP A 72 46.14 17.35 3.94
CA ASP A 72 46.38 15.91 4.11
C ASP A 72 45.32 15.03 3.41
N LEU A 73 44.51 15.58 2.51
CA LEU A 73 43.52 14.82 1.76
C LEU A 73 44.20 13.75 0.88
N THR A 74 44.01 12.50 1.29
CA THR A 74 44.43 11.32 0.54
C THR A 74 43.35 10.92 -0.46
N VAL A 75 43.78 10.52 -1.66
CA VAL A 75 42.90 10.29 -2.80
C VAL A 75 43.19 8.91 -3.36
N LYS A 76 42.13 8.18 -3.72
CA LYS A 76 42.22 6.92 -4.45
C LYS A 76 41.80 7.16 -5.89
N GLU A 77 42.59 6.67 -6.82
CA GLU A 77 42.33 6.84 -8.25
C GLU A 77 41.89 5.53 -8.89
N SER A 78 41.00 5.64 -9.88
CA SER A 78 40.62 4.56 -10.78
C SER A 78 40.33 5.17 -12.16
N PHE A 79 40.23 4.33 -13.19
CA PHE A 79 40.10 4.79 -14.57
C PHE A 79 38.82 4.23 -15.21
N SER A 80 38.25 4.98 -16.14
CA SER A 80 37.10 4.53 -16.94
C SER A 80 37.20 5.07 -18.37
N GLU A 81 36.59 4.37 -19.32
CA GLU A 81 36.53 4.81 -20.72
C GLU A 81 35.52 5.94 -20.92
N GLU A 82 34.42 5.90 -20.14
CA GLU A 82 33.35 6.89 -20.17
C GLU A 82 33.23 7.65 -18.84
N GLN A 83 32.53 8.77 -18.88
CA GLN A 83 32.26 9.64 -17.74
C GLN A 83 31.15 9.03 -16.85
N PRO A 84 31.45 8.51 -15.64
CA PRO A 84 30.50 7.70 -14.88
C PRO A 84 29.50 8.50 -14.05
N PHE A 85 29.56 9.84 -14.10
CA PHE A 85 28.58 10.71 -13.47
C PHE A 85 27.83 11.54 -14.52
N GLU A 86 26.51 11.65 -14.37
CA GLU A 86 25.71 12.46 -15.32
C GLU A 86 25.92 13.95 -15.13
N ARG A 87 26.08 14.37 -13.87
CA ARG A 87 26.15 15.76 -13.43
C ARG A 87 27.10 15.92 -12.25
N MET A 88 27.53 17.16 -12.04
CA MET A 88 28.24 17.58 -10.83
C MET A 88 27.28 18.01 -9.73
N LEU A 89 27.53 17.57 -8.50
CA LEU A 89 26.80 17.92 -7.31
C LEU A 89 27.78 18.35 -6.21
N VAL A 90 27.52 19.50 -5.58
CA VAL A 90 28.21 19.88 -4.34
C VAL A 90 27.12 20.17 -3.32
N LYS A 91 27.08 19.38 -2.24
CA LYS A 91 25.99 19.42 -1.26
C LYS A 91 26.54 19.66 0.13
N VAL A 92 25.83 20.47 0.91
CA VAL A 92 26.06 20.59 2.34
C VAL A 92 25.18 19.57 3.08
N LYS A 93 25.78 18.81 3.98
CA LYS A 93 25.10 17.79 4.80
C LYS A 93 25.51 17.95 6.27
N GLN A 94 24.76 17.31 7.17
CA GLN A 94 25.08 17.30 8.60
C GLN A 94 26.23 16.35 8.91
N GLU A 95 26.29 15.20 8.24
CA GLU A 95 27.32 14.18 8.40
C GLU A 95 27.91 13.79 7.04
N ILE A 96 29.23 13.59 6.97
CA ILE A 96 29.97 13.10 5.80
C ILE A 96 29.39 11.76 5.34
N ILE A 97 29.11 10.90 6.33
CA ILE A 97 28.39 9.64 6.18
C ILE A 97 27.36 9.57 7.30
N THR A 98 26.08 9.50 6.92
CA THR A 98 24.97 9.54 7.88
C THR A 98 24.96 8.28 8.74
N PHE A 99 25.24 8.45 10.04
CA PHE A 99 25.20 7.38 11.04
C PHE A 99 24.06 7.57 12.04
N GLY A 100 23.65 8.81 12.31
CA GLY A 100 22.48 9.11 13.13
C GLY A 100 22.65 8.87 14.63
N ILE A 101 23.89 8.69 15.09
CA ILE A 101 24.24 8.54 16.51
C ILE A 101 25.18 9.68 16.91
N ASP A 102 24.77 10.46 17.90
CA ASP A 102 25.59 11.52 18.48
C ASP A 102 26.77 10.96 19.29
N GLY A 103 27.86 11.73 19.36
CA GLY A 103 29.03 11.43 20.20
C GLY A 103 30.06 10.50 19.58
N ILE A 104 29.96 10.17 18.29
CA ILE A 104 31.03 9.50 17.54
C ILE A 104 31.74 10.54 16.69
N ALA A 105 32.99 10.83 17.04
CA ALA A 105 33.83 11.82 16.39
C ALA A 105 35.08 11.15 15.79
N PRO A 106 35.03 10.67 14.53
CA PRO A 106 36.15 9.93 13.92
C PRO A 106 37.49 10.68 13.86
N ARG A 107 37.46 12.02 13.97
CA ARG A 107 38.67 12.84 14.10
C ARG A 107 39.36 12.66 15.44
N GLU A 108 38.60 12.55 16.53
CA GLU A 108 39.15 12.44 17.88
C GLU A 108 39.67 11.03 18.12
N TYR A 109 38.92 10.04 17.65
CA TYR A 109 39.25 8.65 17.84
C TYR A 109 38.62 7.77 16.76
N THR A 110 39.41 6.82 16.27
CA THR A 110 38.97 5.77 15.35
C THR A 110 39.62 4.45 15.78
N SER A 111 38.93 3.33 15.52
CA SER A 111 39.42 2.00 15.89
C SER A 111 40.71 1.63 15.15
N ARG A 112 41.41 0.61 15.67
CA ARG A 112 42.69 0.13 15.11
C ARG A 112 42.59 -0.18 13.62
N LYS A 113 43.50 0.37 12.82
CA LYS A 113 43.59 0.09 11.38
C LYS A 113 44.42 -1.17 11.14
N LEU A 114 43.94 -2.05 10.27
CA LEU A 114 44.62 -3.28 9.85
C LEU A 114 45.02 -3.15 8.37
N PRO A 115 46.33 -3.17 8.04
CA PRO A 115 46.79 -3.13 6.65
C PRO A 115 46.28 -4.31 5.83
N ALA A 116 46.07 -4.10 4.52
CA ALA A 116 45.51 -5.13 3.64
C ALA A 116 46.38 -6.41 3.60
N GLN A 117 47.69 -6.27 3.50
CA GLN A 117 48.62 -7.41 3.50
C GLN A 117 48.60 -8.20 4.81
N GLU A 118 48.39 -7.52 5.95
CA GLU A 118 48.31 -8.18 7.25
C GLU A 118 46.98 -8.94 7.40
N LEU A 119 45.87 -8.37 6.92
CA LEU A 119 44.60 -9.09 6.85
C LEU A 119 44.72 -10.34 5.96
N ARG A 120 45.27 -10.19 4.76
CA ARG A 120 45.51 -11.33 3.84
C ARG A 120 46.30 -12.44 4.51
N LYS A 121 47.34 -12.08 5.28
CA LYS A 121 48.14 -13.04 6.06
C LYS A 121 47.30 -13.74 7.13
N TRP A 122 46.49 -13.01 7.91
CA TRP A 122 45.62 -13.62 8.93
C TRP A 122 44.63 -14.61 8.32
N LEU A 123 44.08 -14.29 7.15
CA LEU A 123 43.18 -15.18 6.42
C LEU A 123 43.90 -16.41 5.87
N ALA A 124 45.10 -16.24 5.30
CA ALA A 124 45.91 -17.37 4.82
C ALA A 124 46.33 -18.33 5.95
N GLU A 125 46.52 -17.82 7.17
CA GLU A 125 46.84 -18.59 8.36
C GLU A 125 45.61 -19.20 9.04
N ASN A 126 44.39 -19.01 8.50
CA ASN A 126 43.12 -19.42 9.12
C ASN A 126 42.97 -18.95 10.56
N ARG A 127 43.42 -17.71 10.85
CA ARG A 127 43.27 -17.12 12.17
C ARG A 127 41.78 -16.98 12.52
N ASP A 128 41.43 -17.25 13.77
CA ASP A 128 40.07 -17.01 14.27
C ASP A 128 39.78 -15.51 14.36
N VAL A 129 39.13 -14.98 13.32
CA VAL A 129 38.74 -13.57 13.18
C VAL A 129 37.33 -13.50 12.58
N VAL A 130 36.55 -12.54 13.05
CA VAL A 130 35.22 -12.24 12.49
C VAL A 130 35.38 -11.11 11.48
N LEU A 131 35.21 -11.45 10.20
CA LEU A 131 35.08 -10.44 9.15
C LEU A 131 33.65 -9.88 9.17
N TYR A 132 33.51 -8.57 9.35
CA TYR A 132 32.19 -7.92 9.45
C TYR A 132 31.99 -6.89 8.33
N ASP A 133 31.08 -7.19 7.41
CA ASP A 133 30.78 -6.32 6.27
C ASP A 133 29.76 -5.26 6.70
N VAL A 134 30.22 -4.01 6.84
CA VAL A 134 29.39 -2.89 7.32
C VAL A 134 28.66 -2.17 6.17
N ARG A 135 28.66 -2.77 4.98
CA ARG A 135 27.99 -2.23 3.81
C ARG A 135 26.50 -2.59 3.79
N ASN A 136 25.77 -1.93 2.89
CA ASN A 136 24.36 -2.24 2.68
C ASN A 136 24.23 -3.58 1.94
N ASP A 137 23.10 -4.26 2.10
CA ASP A 137 22.88 -5.61 1.56
C ASP A 137 23.04 -5.70 0.04
N TYR A 138 22.65 -4.66 -0.69
CA TYR A 138 22.83 -4.63 -2.15
C TYR A 138 24.31 -4.59 -2.57
N GLU A 139 25.21 -4.10 -1.72
CA GLU A 139 26.66 -4.07 -1.98
C GLU A 139 27.30 -5.43 -1.68
N VAL A 140 26.84 -6.09 -0.61
CA VAL A 140 27.30 -7.43 -0.21
C VAL A 140 26.94 -8.46 -1.30
N LYS A 141 25.76 -8.34 -1.92
CA LYS A 141 25.32 -9.20 -3.02
C LYS A 141 26.26 -9.18 -4.23
N VAL A 142 26.90 -8.04 -4.50
CA VAL A 142 27.87 -7.91 -5.61
C VAL A 142 29.16 -8.67 -5.33
N GLY A 143 29.56 -8.72 -4.06
CA GLY A 143 30.70 -9.49 -3.61
C GLY A 143 31.08 -9.12 -2.19
N THR A 144 31.77 -10.01 -1.48
CA THR A 144 32.27 -9.81 -0.11
C THR A 144 33.40 -10.80 0.20
N PHE A 145 34.10 -10.62 1.32
CA PHE A 145 35.11 -11.57 1.77
C PHE A 145 34.49 -12.93 2.11
N ALA A 146 35.20 -14.02 1.77
CA ALA A 146 34.80 -15.37 2.09
C ALA A 146 34.62 -15.54 3.61
N GLY A 147 33.44 -16.00 4.03
CA GLY A 147 33.12 -16.18 5.46
C GLY A 147 32.79 -14.89 6.22
N ALA A 148 32.68 -13.74 5.53
CA ALA A 148 32.26 -12.50 6.18
C ALA A 148 30.79 -12.55 6.63
N VAL A 149 30.55 -11.98 7.82
CA VAL A 149 29.22 -11.77 8.38
C VAL A 149 28.69 -10.43 7.86
N PRO A 150 27.59 -10.39 7.11
CA PRO A 150 26.97 -9.12 6.71
C PRO A 150 26.24 -8.47 7.88
N ALA A 151 26.20 -7.14 7.91
CA ALA A 151 25.40 -6.41 8.89
C ALA A 151 23.88 -6.63 8.72
N GLY A 152 23.41 -6.96 7.50
CA GLY A 152 21.99 -7.18 7.23
C GLY A 152 21.20 -5.87 7.28
N ILE A 153 21.68 -4.85 6.55
CA ILE A 153 21.15 -3.48 6.60
C ILE A 153 20.88 -2.93 5.20
N ASP A 154 19.76 -2.22 5.05
CA ASP A 154 19.45 -1.46 3.83
C ASP A 154 20.17 -0.11 3.82
N HIS A 155 20.37 0.49 4.99
CA HIS A 155 21.04 1.76 5.17
C HIS A 155 22.04 1.73 6.33
N PHE A 156 23.18 2.40 6.17
CA PHE A 156 24.23 2.46 7.19
C PHE A 156 23.76 3.05 8.54
N ARG A 157 22.71 3.88 8.56
CA ARG A 157 22.10 4.39 9.81
C ARG A 157 21.46 3.30 10.66
N ASP A 158 21.16 2.14 10.06
CA ASP A 158 20.54 0.99 10.73
C ASP A 158 21.60 0.08 11.37
N PHE A 159 22.89 0.34 11.12
CA PHE A 159 24.01 -0.41 11.67
C PHE A 159 24.00 -0.53 13.20
N PRO A 160 23.65 0.51 13.99
CA PRO A 160 23.51 0.38 15.44
C PRO A 160 22.57 -0.75 15.86
N ALA A 161 21.42 -0.87 15.21
CA ALA A 161 20.44 -1.92 15.49
C ALA A 161 20.89 -3.31 14.99
N ALA A 162 21.78 -3.36 13.99
CA ALA A 162 22.39 -4.60 13.53
C ALA A 162 23.40 -5.15 14.54
N VAL A 163 24.20 -4.28 15.17
CA VAL A 163 25.19 -4.67 16.19
C VAL A 163 24.51 -5.26 17.42
N GLU A 164 23.35 -4.75 17.83
CA GLU A 164 22.56 -5.30 18.94
C GLU A 164 22.08 -6.74 18.72
N LYS A 165 22.03 -7.19 17.46
CA LYS A 165 21.62 -8.56 17.09
C LYS A 165 22.80 -9.53 17.02
N LEU A 166 24.04 -9.06 17.12
CA LEU A 166 25.21 -9.94 17.09
C LEU A 166 25.28 -10.78 18.38
N PRO A 167 25.65 -12.07 18.29
CA PRO A 167 25.85 -12.90 19.47
C PRO A 167 26.91 -12.30 20.40
N GLU A 168 26.67 -12.35 21.72
CA GLU A 168 27.59 -11.81 22.73
C GLU A 168 29.01 -12.41 22.63
N GLU A 169 29.13 -13.67 22.19
CA GLU A 169 30.41 -14.34 21.97
C GLU A 169 31.32 -13.63 20.96
N VAL A 170 30.75 -12.86 20.02
CA VAL A 170 31.52 -12.08 19.04
C VAL A 170 32.28 -10.95 19.71
N LYS A 171 31.81 -10.41 20.83
CA LYS A 171 32.47 -9.30 21.55
C LYS A 171 33.85 -9.65 22.09
N GLU A 172 34.10 -10.95 22.31
CA GLU A 172 35.35 -11.49 22.82
C GLU A 172 36.33 -11.92 21.71
N ARG A 173 35.88 -11.93 20.45
CA ARG A 173 36.69 -12.33 19.29
C ARG A 173 37.25 -11.10 18.56
N PRO A 174 38.40 -11.21 17.87
CA PRO A 174 38.86 -10.17 16.97
C PRO A 174 37.86 -9.94 15.83
N VAL A 175 37.37 -8.71 15.68
CA VAL A 175 36.47 -8.30 14.60
C VAL A 175 37.22 -7.38 13.65
N VAL A 176 37.25 -7.72 12.36
CA VAL A 176 37.77 -6.86 11.30
C VAL A 176 36.61 -6.38 10.45
N MET A 177 36.28 -5.11 10.56
CA MET A 177 35.25 -4.47 9.74
C MET A 177 35.83 -3.95 8.44
N PHE A 178 35.02 -3.95 7.40
CA PHE A 178 35.40 -3.38 6.12
C PHE A 178 34.20 -2.78 5.38
N CYS A 179 34.49 -1.84 4.50
CA CYS A 179 33.56 -1.32 3.51
C CYS A 179 34.34 -0.93 2.24
N THR A 180 33.67 -0.39 1.21
CA THR A 180 34.29 -0.06 -0.08
C THR A 180 35.57 0.78 0.07
N GLY A 181 35.49 1.89 0.81
CA GLY A 181 36.58 2.87 0.90
C GLY A 181 37.13 3.12 2.31
N GLY A 182 36.56 2.49 3.35
CA GLY A 182 36.96 2.67 4.76
C GLY A 182 36.09 3.66 5.57
N ILE A 183 35.46 4.65 4.93
CA ILE A 183 34.77 5.75 5.63
C ILE A 183 33.68 5.33 6.63
N ARG A 184 32.94 4.24 6.36
CA ARG A 184 31.92 3.73 7.30
C ARG A 184 32.56 3.12 8.54
N CYS A 185 33.70 2.45 8.38
CA CYS A 185 34.42 1.81 9.49
C CYS A 185 34.97 2.84 10.49
N GLU A 186 35.26 4.06 10.04
CA GLU A 186 35.69 5.18 10.89
C GLU A 186 34.61 5.58 11.92
N LYS A 187 33.32 5.34 11.63
CA LYS A 187 32.21 5.52 12.60
C LYS A 187 31.79 4.21 13.27
N ALA A 188 31.73 3.12 12.51
CA ALA A 188 31.29 1.81 13.01
C ALA A 188 32.21 1.27 14.12
N GLY A 189 33.52 1.46 14.01
CA GLY A 189 34.48 0.93 14.98
C GLY A 189 34.32 1.50 16.39
N PRO A 190 34.40 2.83 16.57
CA PRO A 190 34.15 3.44 17.88
C PRO A 190 32.77 3.06 18.46
N PHE A 191 31.75 2.90 17.61
CA PHE A 191 30.45 2.42 18.04
C PHE A 191 30.51 0.97 18.58
N MET A 192 31.17 0.05 17.88
CA MET A 192 31.33 -1.33 18.32
C MET A 192 32.13 -1.41 19.63
N GLU A 193 33.20 -0.64 19.78
CA GLU A 193 33.95 -0.58 21.03
C GLU A 193 33.06 -0.07 22.19
N ARG A 194 32.25 0.97 21.95
CA ARG A 194 31.26 1.46 22.91
C ARG A 194 30.20 0.40 23.26
N ALA A 195 29.85 -0.47 22.31
CA ALA A 195 28.92 -1.58 22.50
C ALA A 195 29.56 -2.80 23.21
N GLY A 196 30.84 -2.72 23.58
CA GLY A 196 31.54 -3.70 24.42
C GLY A 196 32.42 -4.71 23.67
N PHE A 197 32.68 -4.49 22.37
CA PHE A 197 33.60 -5.35 21.60
C PHE A 197 35.05 -5.02 21.97
N ARG A 198 35.85 -6.03 22.30
CA ARG A 198 37.22 -5.83 22.83
C ARG A 198 38.26 -5.58 21.74
N ASP A 199 38.22 -6.40 20.69
CA ASP A 199 39.24 -6.39 19.64
C ASP A 199 38.67 -5.97 18.29
N VAL A 200 38.41 -4.67 18.14
CA VAL A 200 37.87 -4.08 16.91
C VAL A 200 38.99 -3.54 16.03
N TYR A 201 38.99 -3.98 14.78
CA TYR A 201 39.87 -3.56 13.70
C TYR A 201 39.05 -3.08 12.51
N GLN A 202 39.59 -2.16 11.73
CA GLN A 202 39.05 -1.76 10.43
C GLN A 202 40.09 -1.98 9.33
N LEU A 203 39.66 -2.51 8.19
CA LEU A 203 40.51 -2.66 7.02
C LEU A 203 40.95 -1.29 6.52
N GLU A 204 42.25 -1.03 6.59
CA GLU A 204 42.82 0.24 6.18
C GLU A 204 42.59 0.46 4.69
N GLY A 205 41.95 1.58 4.34
CA GLY A 205 41.61 1.89 2.94
C GLY A 205 40.48 1.05 2.34
N GLY A 206 39.86 0.15 3.09
CA GLY A 206 38.72 -0.65 2.64
C GLY A 206 39.05 -1.64 1.52
N ILE A 207 38.01 -2.16 0.88
CA ILE A 207 38.10 -3.21 -0.14
C ILE A 207 38.96 -2.75 -1.34
N LEU A 208 38.81 -1.50 -1.78
CA LEU A 208 39.56 -1.02 -2.95
C LEU A 208 41.08 -0.98 -2.73
N LYS A 209 41.54 -0.63 -1.52
CA LYS A 209 42.98 -0.69 -1.17
C LYS A 209 43.45 -2.13 -1.04
N TYR A 210 42.58 -3.02 -0.55
CA TYR A 210 42.87 -4.45 -0.54
C TYR A 210 43.05 -5.02 -1.94
N PHE A 211 42.19 -4.66 -2.89
CA PHE A 211 42.34 -5.05 -4.30
C PHE A 211 43.65 -4.53 -4.90
N GLU A 212 44.01 -3.28 -4.63
CA GLU A 212 45.27 -2.67 -5.09
C GLU A 212 46.51 -3.43 -4.59
N GLU A 213 46.56 -3.78 -3.31
CA GLU A 213 47.75 -4.38 -2.69
C GLU A 213 47.78 -5.92 -2.74
N CYS A 214 46.61 -6.56 -2.77
CA CYS A 214 46.44 -8.00 -2.57
C CYS A 214 45.63 -8.69 -3.68
N GLY A 215 45.06 -7.95 -4.64
CA GLY A 215 44.15 -8.50 -5.64
C GLY A 215 42.86 -9.06 -5.01
N GLY A 216 42.36 -10.17 -5.55
CA GLY A 216 41.10 -10.80 -5.13
C GLY A 216 41.21 -11.89 -4.07
N ASP A 217 42.38 -12.05 -3.43
CA ASP A 217 42.59 -13.14 -2.47
C ASP A 217 41.54 -13.11 -1.34
N PHE A 218 40.88 -14.24 -1.12
CA PHE A 218 39.81 -14.42 -0.13
C PHE A 218 38.55 -13.56 -0.35
N TYR A 219 38.41 -12.87 -1.48
CA TYR A 219 37.23 -12.09 -1.83
C TYR A 219 36.43 -12.79 -2.94
N ASN A 220 35.11 -12.85 -2.79
CA ASN A 220 34.20 -13.45 -3.77
C ASN A 220 33.40 -12.35 -4.48
N GLY A 221 33.45 -12.32 -5.81
CA GLY A 221 32.72 -11.35 -6.64
C GLY A 221 33.44 -10.01 -6.79
N ASP A 222 32.67 -8.95 -7.01
CA ASP A 222 33.17 -7.61 -7.29
C ASP A 222 32.90 -6.64 -6.12
N CYS A 223 33.45 -5.43 -6.18
CA CYS A 223 33.21 -4.39 -5.19
C CYS A 223 32.27 -3.32 -5.73
N PHE A 224 31.07 -3.19 -5.15
CA PHE A 224 30.12 -2.15 -5.52
C PHE A 224 30.70 -0.73 -5.33
N VAL A 225 30.49 0.13 -6.33
CA VAL A 225 30.86 1.55 -6.33
C VAL A 225 29.66 2.45 -6.64
N PHE A 226 29.69 3.67 -6.09
CA PHE A 226 28.55 4.59 -6.07
C PHE A 226 28.47 5.49 -7.32
N ASP A 227 28.67 4.90 -8.49
CA ASP A 227 28.66 5.59 -9.79
C ASP A 227 28.20 4.64 -10.91
N LYS A 228 28.17 5.10 -12.17
CA LYS A 228 27.63 4.32 -13.29
C LYS A 228 28.34 2.99 -13.56
N ARG A 229 29.56 2.80 -13.06
CA ARG A 229 30.30 1.55 -13.20
C ARG A 229 29.64 0.42 -12.41
N VAL A 230 28.84 0.76 -11.39
CA VAL A 230 28.14 -0.16 -10.46
C VAL A 230 29.08 -1.01 -9.60
N ALA A 231 30.10 -1.64 -10.18
CA ALA A 231 31.08 -2.44 -9.47
C ALA A 231 32.46 -2.42 -10.15
N LEU A 232 33.50 -2.68 -9.35
CA LEU A 232 34.87 -2.87 -9.81
C LEU A 232 35.35 -4.30 -9.48
N SER A 233 36.05 -4.93 -10.42
CA SER A 233 36.69 -6.22 -10.22
C SER A 233 37.87 -6.13 -9.24
N PRO A 234 38.42 -7.27 -8.78
CA PRO A 234 39.64 -7.28 -7.99
C PRO A 234 40.88 -6.67 -8.68
N GLN A 235 40.81 -6.44 -9.99
CA GLN A 235 41.84 -5.74 -10.77
C GLN A 235 41.59 -4.22 -10.86
N LEU A 236 40.57 -3.71 -10.16
CA LEU A 236 40.12 -2.31 -10.19
C LEU A 236 39.60 -1.85 -11.57
N GLU A 237 39.13 -2.80 -12.37
CA GLU A 237 38.50 -2.55 -13.67
C GLU A 237 36.97 -2.57 -13.52
N GLU A 238 36.26 -1.84 -14.38
CA GLU A 238 34.80 -1.86 -14.42
C GLU A 238 34.29 -3.28 -14.70
N SER A 239 33.37 -3.77 -13.87
CA SER A 239 32.81 -5.11 -14.02
C SER A 239 31.55 -5.11 -14.90
N ALA A 240 31.12 -6.30 -15.32
CA ALA A 240 29.90 -6.44 -16.12
C ALA A 240 28.61 -6.35 -15.28
N THR A 241 28.69 -6.10 -13.97
CA THR A 241 27.53 -5.85 -13.12
C THR A 241 26.83 -4.56 -13.56
N THR A 242 25.51 -4.62 -13.73
CA THR A 242 24.70 -3.47 -14.13
C THR A 242 23.72 -3.06 -13.03
N GLN A 243 23.04 -1.93 -13.16
CA GLN A 243 21.97 -1.52 -12.25
C GLN A 243 20.62 -1.61 -12.94
N CYS A 244 19.64 -2.24 -12.30
CA CYS A 244 18.28 -2.30 -12.83
C CYS A 244 17.62 -0.92 -12.79
N TYR A 245 17.13 -0.42 -13.92
CA TYR A 245 16.41 0.85 -13.98
C TYR A 245 15.09 0.87 -13.20
N ALA A 246 14.45 -0.29 -13.00
CA ALA A 246 13.16 -0.38 -12.32
C ALA A 246 13.28 -0.40 -10.79
N CYS A 247 14.26 -1.09 -10.22
CA CYS A 247 14.41 -1.26 -8.77
C CYS A 247 15.75 -0.78 -8.20
N LEU A 248 16.66 -0.28 -9.03
CA LEU A 248 17.99 0.22 -8.66
C LEU A 248 18.92 -0.81 -7.99
N GLN A 249 18.54 -2.08 -7.93
CA GLN A 249 19.42 -3.15 -7.46
C GLN A 249 20.53 -3.42 -8.49
N PRO A 250 21.75 -3.75 -8.05
CA PRO A 250 22.75 -4.37 -8.90
C PRO A 250 22.21 -5.68 -9.48
N VAL A 251 22.59 -5.97 -10.72
CA VAL A 251 22.24 -7.20 -11.45
C VAL A 251 23.54 -7.81 -11.95
N LEU A 252 23.88 -8.97 -11.38
CA LEU A 252 25.14 -9.67 -11.71
C LEU A 252 25.10 -10.22 -13.14
N PRO A 253 26.25 -10.42 -13.81
CA PRO A 253 26.29 -10.91 -15.19
C PRO A 253 25.47 -12.19 -15.42
N GLU A 254 25.50 -13.13 -14.48
CA GLU A 254 24.72 -14.37 -14.51
C GLU A 254 23.21 -14.12 -14.34
N GLU A 255 22.81 -13.11 -13.57
CA GLU A 255 21.41 -12.72 -13.39
C GLU A 255 20.85 -12.03 -14.63
N GLN A 256 21.71 -11.35 -15.40
CA GLN A 256 21.36 -10.73 -16.67
C GLN A 256 21.01 -11.76 -17.75
N LEU A 257 21.39 -13.04 -17.60
CA LEU A 257 21.00 -14.12 -18.50
C LEU A 257 19.56 -14.61 -18.28
N SER A 258 18.91 -14.18 -17.19
CA SER A 258 17.54 -14.58 -16.87
C SER A 258 16.54 -14.02 -17.87
N PRO A 259 15.50 -14.78 -18.28
CA PRO A 259 14.42 -14.25 -19.11
C PRO A 259 13.59 -13.16 -18.41
N LEU A 260 13.78 -12.97 -17.09
CA LEU A 260 13.15 -11.92 -16.30
C LEU A 260 13.91 -10.58 -16.36
N TYR A 261 15.14 -10.59 -16.88
CA TYR A 261 15.92 -9.39 -17.14
C TYR A 261 15.49 -8.76 -18.47
N ASN A 262 14.74 -7.67 -18.36
CA ASN A 262 14.19 -6.92 -19.48
C ASN A 262 14.35 -5.42 -19.21
N PRO A 263 15.56 -4.86 -19.32
CA PRO A 263 15.79 -3.43 -19.10
C PRO A 263 15.04 -2.58 -20.14
N PRO A 264 14.46 -1.41 -19.76
CA PRO A 264 14.51 -0.81 -18.43
C PRO A 264 13.39 -1.30 -17.48
N HIS A 265 12.60 -2.29 -17.87
CA HIS A 265 11.33 -2.66 -17.23
C HIS A 265 11.46 -3.57 -16.01
N SER A 266 12.36 -4.56 -16.02
CA SER A 266 12.51 -5.51 -14.90
C SER A 266 13.86 -6.21 -14.84
N CYS A 267 14.16 -6.77 -13.67
CA CYS A 267 15.22 -7.75 -13.45
C CYS A 267 14.65 -8.93 -12.62
N PRO A 268 15.42 -10.02 -12.40
CA PRO A 268 14.98 -11.15 -11.59
C PRO A 268 14.52 -10.78 -10.17
N HIS A 269 15.06 -9.70 -9.61
CA HIS A 269 14.73 -9.22 -8.26
C HIS A 269 13.36 -8.53 -8.19
N CYS A 270 12.99 -7.78 -9.22
CA CYS A 270 11.78 -6.94 -9.22
C CYS A 270 10.68 -7.41 -10.17
N TYR A 271 10.94 -8.41 -11.00
CA TYR A 271 9.90 -9.00 -11.82
C TYR A 271 8.77 -9.55 -10.94
N ARG A 272 7.53 -9.29 -11.36
CA ARG A 272 6.30 -9.79 -10.77
C ARG A 272 5.39 -10.27 -11.88
N THR A 273 4.77 -11.44 -11.73
CA THR A 273 3.74 -11.91 -12.65
C THR A 273 2.50 -11.01 -12.57
N PRO A 274 1.61 -11.02 -13.59
CA PRO A 274 0.36 -10.26 -13.53
C PRO A 274 -0.46 -10.54 -12.26
N GLU A 275 -0.49 -11.79 -11.81
CA GLU A 275 -1.21 -12.22 -10.61
C GLU A 275 -0.57 -11.63 -9.35
N GLN A 276 0.76 -11.68 -9.24
CA GLN A 276 1.48 -11.07 -8.12
C GLN A 276 1.28 -9.56 -8.08
N ARG A 277 1.32 -8.88 -9.23
CA ARG A 277 1.05 -7.44 -9.32
C ARG A 277 -0.37 -7.10 -8.88
N MET A 278 -1.35 -7.92 -9.27
CA MET A 278 -2.74 -7.75 -8.82
C MET A 278 -2.86 -7.95 -7.31
N GLN A 279 -2.23 -8.98 -6.75
CA GLN A 279 -2.22 -9.23 -5.31
C GLN A 279 -1.57 -8.07 -4.53
N GLU A 280 -0.41 -7.60 -4.97
CA GLU A 280 0.28 -6.44 -4.37
C GLU A 280 -0.56 -5.15 -4.49
N LEU A 281 -1.23 -4.95 -5.62
CA LEU A 281 -2.17 -3.83 -5.84
C LEU A 281 -3.34 -3.90 -4.86
N CYS A 282 -4.02 -5.05 -4.78
CA CYS A 282 -5.14 -5.26 -3.86
C CYS A 282 -4.70 -5.08 -2.41
N ALA A 283 -3.59 -5.69 -1.99
CA ALA A 283 -3.07 -5.56 -0.62
C ALA A 283 -2.75 -4.10 -0.24
N ARG A 284 -2.14 -3.34 -1.16
CA ARG A 284 -1.91 -1.91 -0.95
C ARG A 284 -3.23 -1.15 -0.84
N ARG A 285 -4.23 -1.48 -1.66
CA ARG A 285 -5.55 -0.83 -1.62
C ARG A 285 -6.30 -1.14 -0.33
N ASP A 286 -6.22 -2.38 0.15
CA ASP A 286 -6.80 -2.77 1.44
C ASP A 286 -6.18 -1.95 2.58
N GLN A 287 -4.86 -1.75 2.57
CA GLN A 287 -4.18 -0.88 3.55
C GLN A 287 -4.64 0.57 3.46
N GLU A 288 -4.75 1.13 2.24
CA GLU A 288 -5.24 2.50 2.04
C GLU A 288 -6.70 2.67 2.51
N ILE A 289 -7.56 1.67 2.26
CA ILE A 289 -8.95 1.65 2.73
C ILE A 289 -9.01 1.52 4.26
N ALA A 290 -8.24 0.61 4.85
CA ALA A 290 -8.18 0.45 6.30
C ALA A 290 -7.70 1.73 6.99
N ALA A 291 -6.70 2.41 6.44
CA ALA A 291 -6.23 3.71 6.93
C ALA A 291 -7.31 4.79 6.83
N ALA A 292 -8.09 4.82 5.74
CA ALA A 292 -9.21 5.76 5.58
C ALA A 292 -10.40 5.47 6.53
N CYS A 293 -10.43 4.28 7.13
CA CYS A 293 -11.46 3.82 8.05
C CYS A 293 -11.03 3.85 9.53
N ASN A 294 -9.84 4.35 9.85
CA ASN A 294 -9.36 4.41 11.23
C ASN A 294 -8.97 5.86 11.67
N PRO A 295 -9.85 6.56 12.43
CA PRO A 295 -11.20 6.15 12.82
C PRO A 295 -12.17 6.17 11.64
N LEU A 296 -13.34 5.54 11.82
CA LEU A 296 -14.39 5.56 10.80
C LEU A 296 -14.75 7.01 10.42
N PRO A 297 -14.99 7.31 9.15
CA PRO A 297 -15.25 8.68 8.69
C PRO A 297 -16.40 9.42 9.39
N GLY A 298 -17.42 8.69 9.80
CA GLY A 298 -18.59 9.20 10.51
C GLY A 298 -18.50 9.06 12.03
N ALA A 299 -17.40 8.54 12.59
CA ALA A 299 -17.25 8.36 14.04
C ALA A 299 -16.99 9.67 14.79
N THR A 300 -16.41 10.67 14.13
CA THR A 300 -16.23 12.01 14.71
C THR A 300 -17.43 12.90 14.39
N PRO A 301 -17.99 13.64 15.36
CA PRO A 301 -19.12 14.55 15.12
C PRO A 301 -18.84 15.53 13.99
N TYR A 302 -19.80 15.69 13.08
CA TYR A 302 -19.69 16.63 11.97
C TYR A 302 -21.04 17.17 11.51
N ASP A 303 -21.01 18.30 10.81
CA ASP A 303 -22.22 18.88 10.21
C ASP A 303 -22.53 18.26 8.86
N ASN A 304 -23.75 17.78 8.68
CA ASN A 304 -24.23 17.20 7.43
C ASN A 304 -25.38 18.04 6.85
N ILE A 305 -25.25 18.46 5.59
CA ILE A 305 -26.30 19.17 4.88
C ILE A 305 -26.90 18.25 3.83
N ARG A 306 -28.16 17.84 4.03
CA ARG A 306 -28.90 17.07 3.02
C ARG A 306 -29.55 18.02 2.02
N PRO A 307 -29.18 17.98 0.74
CA PRO A 307 -29.67 18.93 -0.24
C PRO A 307 -31.14 18.67 -0.61
N ILE A 308 -31.90 19.74 -0.78
CA ILE A 308 -33.29 19.77 -1.24
C ILE A 308 -33.33 20.64 -2.49
N SER A 309 -33.68 20.06 -3.63
CA SER A 309 -33.77 20.80 -4.90
C SER A 309 -35.22 21.14 -5.22
N ILE A 310 -35.49 22.39 -5.58
CA ILE A 310 -36.84 22.86 -5.91
C ILE A 310 -37.16 22.56 -7.39
N PRO A 311 -38.15 21.71 -7.69
CA PRO A 311 -38.55 21.43 -9.07
C PRO A 311 -39.36 22.57 -9.66
N LEU A 312 -39.45 22.62 -11.00
CA LEU A 312 -40.18 23.65 -11.74
C LEU A 312 -41.65 23.77 -11.32
N ARG A 313 -42.32 22.64 -11.00
CA ARG A 313 -43.73 22.62 -10.56
C ARG A 313 -44.00 23.36 -9.25
N LEU A 314 -42.95 23.67 -8.48
CA LEU A 314 -43.02 24.38 -7.20
C LEU A 314 -42.49 25.83 -7.29
N ASP A 315 -42.22 26.34 -8.50
CA ASP A 315 -41.74 27.72 -8.68
C ASP A 315 -42.72 28.73 -8.06
N ARG A 316 -42.18 29.76 -7.40
CA ARG A 316 -42.93 30.87 -6.78
C ARG A 316 -43.88 30.47 -5.64
N ARG A 317 -43.77 29.26 -5.10
CA ARG A 317 -44.51 28.86 -3.90
C ARG A 317 -43.73 29.19 -2.62
N PRO A 318 -44.40 29.31 -1.47
CA PRO A 318 -43.72 29.31 -0.17
C PRO A 318 -42.93 28.01 0.05
N LEU A 319 -41.78 28.10 0.70
CA LEU A 319 -40.89 26.97 0.97
C LEU A 319 -41.60 25.88 1.79
N GLY A 320 -42.43 26.24 2.77
CA GLY A 320 -43.20 25.27 3.57
C GLY A 320 -44.14 24.43 2.72
N GLU A 321 -44.88 25.05 1.80
CA GLU A 321 -45.76 24.33 0.86
C GLU A 321 -44.97 23.43 -0.08
N ALA A 322 -43.84 23.94 -0.61
CA ALA A 322 -42.95 23.17 -1.45
C ALA A 322 -42.40 21.92 -0.73
N LEU A 323 -42.01 22.06 0.54
CA LEU A 323 -41.51 20.96 1.37
C LEU A 323 -42.60 19.94 1.69
N GLN A 324 -43.82 20.38 2.00
CA GLN A 324 -44.94 19.47 2.26
C GLN A 324 -45.33 18.65 1.02
N GLU A 325 -45.21 19.22 -0.19
CA GLU A 325 -45.46 18.47 -1.43
C GLU A 325 -44.29 17.56 -1.82
N LEU A 326 -43.05 17.94 -1.51
CA LEU A 326 -41.86 17.09 -1.75
C LEU A 326 -41.76 15.93 -0.77
N PHE A 327 -42.18 16.15 0.48
CA PHE A 327 -42.07 15.21 1.59
C PHE A 327 -43.42 15.05 2.28
N SER A 328 -44.42 14.55 1.55
CA SER A 328 -45.81 14.42 2.01
C SER A 328 -46.01 13.55 3.26
N HIS A 329 -45.03 12.70 3.58
CA HIS A 329 -45.00 11.89 4.79
C HIS A 329 -44.51 12.65 6.04
N ILE A 330 -44.02 13.89 5.89
CA ILE A 330 -43.53 14.74 6.97
C ILE A 330 -44.55 15.88 7.19
N PRO A 331 -45.20 15.95 8.36
CA PRO A 331 -46.11 17.05 8.70
C PRO A 331 -45.44 18.43 8.58
N LEU A 332 -46.23 19.46 8.28
CA LEU A 332 -45.72 20.84 8.20
C LEU A 332 -45.16 21.32 9.55
N GLU A 333 -45.75 20.87 10.66
CA GLU A 333 -45.28 21.18 12.02
C GLU A 333 -43.82 20.75 12.25
N ASP A 334 -43.41 19.60 11.73
CA ASP A 334 -42.02 19.14 11.83
C ASP A 334 -41.07 20.08 11.05
N TRP A 335 -41.51 20.56 9.88
CA TRP A 335 -40.75 21.55 9.11
C TRP A 335 -40.66 22.90 9.82
N GLU A 336 -41.71 23.32 10.54
CA GLU A 336 -41.68 24.51 11.36
C GLU A 336 -40.66 24.39 12.49
N GLN A 337 -40.58 23.23 13.15
CA GLN A 337 -39.57 22.96 14.17
C GLN A 337 -38.15 22.99 13.58
N VAL A 338 -37.94 22.37 12.41
CA VAL A 338 -36.64 22.39 11.70
C VAL A 338 -36.23 23.83 11.34
N ALA A 339 -37.16 24.65 10.85
CA ALA A 339 -36.88 26.05 10.53
C ALA A 339 -36.58 26.89 11.78
N LYS A 340 -37.37 26.71 12.87
CA LYS A 340 -37.16 27.38 14.17
C LYS A 340 -35.79 27.02 14.78
N ALA A 341 -35.34 25.78 14.60
CA ALA A 341 -34.02 25.32 15.04
C ALA A 341 -32.86 25.84 14.16
N GLY A 342 -33.12 26.62 13.10
CA GLY A 342 -32.10 27.11 12.17
C GLY A 342 -31.52 26.01 11.27
N GLN A 343 -32.17 24.86 11.18
CA GLN A 343 -31.69 23.67 10.47
C GLN A 343 -32.16 23.61 9.02
N LEU A 344 -33.03 24.53 8.59
CA LEU A 344 -33.37 24.72 7.19
C LEU A 344 -32.52 25.86 6.62
N VAL A 345 -31.63 25.55 5.68
CA VAL A 345 -30.63 26.50 5.20
C VAL A 345 -30.65 26.72 3.69
N HIS A 346 -30.25 27.90 3.24
CA HIS A 346 -29.94 28.24 1.86
C HIS A 346 -28.61 28.97 1.80
N LYS A 347 -27.66 28.48 1.00
CA LYS A 347 -26.28 29.01 0.94
C LYS A 347 -25.61 29.13 2.32
N GLY A 348 -25.88 28.16 3.20
CA GLY A 348 -25.34 28.10 4.56
C GLY A 348 -26.03 29.02 5.58
N GLN A 349 -27.06 29.77 5.18
CA GLN A 349 -27.80 30.67 6.07
C GLN A 349 -29.18 30.08 6.39
N PRO A 350 -29.67 30.16 7.64
CA PRO A 350 -31.02 29.75 7.99
C PRO A 350 -32.09 30.48 7.18
N VAL A 351 -33.18 29.78 6.85
CA VAL A 351 -34.34 30.34 6.12
C VAL A 351 -35.65 29.95 6.79
N THR A 352 -36.67 30.78 6.54
CA THR A 352 -38.04 30.59 7.03
C THR A 352 -38.93 29.95 5.97
N LEU A 353 -40.05 29.36 6.39
CA LEU A 353 -40.96 28.61 5.53
C LEU A 353 -41.80 29.49 4.59
N ASP A 354 -41.97 30.77 4.91
CA ASP A 354 -42.70 31.76 4.09
C ASP A 354 -41.89 32.26 2.89
N ARG A 355 -40.58 31.94 2.84
CA ARG A 355 -39.71 32.32 1.72
C ARG A 355 -40.25 31.75 0.41
N VAL A 356 -40.46 32.63 -0.57
CA VAL A 356 -40.86 32.24 -1.93
C VAL A 356 -39.68 31.60 -2.66
N VAL A 357 -39.83 30.34 -3.06
CA VAL A 357 -38.77 29.56 -3.73
C VAL A 357 -38.76 29.80 -5.23
N ARG A 358 -37.60 29.57 -5.86
CA ARG A 358 -37.43 29.55 -7.33
C ARG A 358 -37.01 28.17 -7.81
N SER A 359 -37.50 27.78 -9.00
CA SER A 359 -37.08 26.52 -9.61
C SER A 359 -35.57 26.43 -9.76
N GLY A 360 -34.98 25.29 -9.42
CA GLY A 360 -33.53 25.06 -9.47
C GLY A 360 -32.77 25.57 -8.24
N GLU A 361 -33.40 26.32 -7.34
CA GLU A 361 -32.78 26.63 -6.05
C GLU A 361 -32.50 25.36 -5.24
N ARG A 362 -31.41 25.41 -4.48
CA ARG A 362 -31.01 24.36 -3.55
C ARG A 362 -31.09 24.87 -2.13
N TYR A 363 -31.88 24.18 -1.33
CA TYR A 363 -31.98 24.32 0.11
C TYR A 363 -31.28 23.12 0.75
N GLY A 364 -31.08 23.16 2.05
CA GLY A 364 -30.45 22.08 2.80
C GLY A 364 -31.14 21.86 4.13
N ARG A 365 -31.29 20.61 4.53
CA ARG A 365 -31.55 20.25 5.92
C ARG A 365 -30.21 19.99 6.59
N LEU A 366 -29.82 20.89 7.49
CA LEU A 366 -28.61 20.83 8.30
C LEU A 366 -28.85 19.94 9.52
N PHE A 367 -28.00 18.93 9.67
CA PHE A 367 -27.88 18.11 10.86
C PHE A 367 -26.54 18.44 11.51
N GLN A 368 -26.56 19.03 12.69
CA GLN A 368 -25.36 19.49 13.37
C GLN A 368 -24.74 18.40 14.22
N ALA A 369 -23.40 18.37 14.27
CA ALA A 369 -22.61 17.50 15.13
C ALA A 369 -23.11 16.03 15.15
N ILE A 370 -23.47 15.49 13.99
CA ILE A 370 -23.94 14.10 13.90
C ILE A 370 -22.76 13.14 14.00
N THR A 371 -22.97 12.06 14.75
CA THR A 371 -22.13 10.87 14.75
C THR A 371 -22.91 9.75 14.09
N GLU A 372 -22.29 9.08 13.15
CA GLU A 372 -22.90 7.94 12.46
C GLU A 372 -22.69 6.65 13.24
N PRO A 373 -23.63 5.69 13.17
CA PRO A 373 -23.42 4.39 13.77
C PRO A 373 -22.21 3.68 13.15
N GLU A 374 -21.60 2.80 13.94
CA GLU A 374 -20.52 1.94 13.48
C GLU A 374 -20.96 1.02 12.33
N VAL A 375 -20.01 0.71 11.46
CA VAL A 375 -20.14 -0.22 10.34
C VAL A 375 -18.93 -1.13 10.32
N ASN A 376 -19.06 -2.30 9.72
CA ASN A 376 -17.90 -3.13 9.43
C ASN A 376 -17.19 -2.55 8.20
N ALA A 377 -15.93 -2.13 8.37
CA ALA A 377 -15.12 -1.52 7.33
C ALA A 377 -14.00 -2.42 6.80
N ASP A 378 -14.06 -3.72 7.08
CA ASP A 378 -13.13 -4.74 6.56
C ASP A 378 -13.40 -5.03 5.07
N ILE A 379 -13.10 -4.03 4.24
CA ILE A 379 -13.35 -4.03 2.79
C ILE A 379 -12.10 -4.54 2.10
N HIS A 380 -12.24 -5.63 1.33
CA HIS A 380 -11.14 -6.21 0.57
C HIS A 380 -11.32 -6.02 -0.93
N VAL A 381 -10.27 -5.60 -1.63
CA VAL A 381 -10.23 -5.55 -3.09
C VAL A 381 -9.89 -6.92 -3.65
N LEU A 382 -10.74 -7.41 -4.56
CA LEU A 382 -10.55 -8.68 -5.26
C LEU A 382 -9.87 -8.49 -6.62
N HIS A 383 -10.13 -7.36 -7.30
CA HIS A 383 -9.57 -7.04 -8.60
C HIS A 383 -9.65 -5.54 -8.88
N GLU A 384 -8.62 -4.99 -9.52
CA GLU A 384 -8.61 -3.61 -10.00
C GLU A 384 -7.92 -3.50 -11.37
N ASP A 385 -8.59 -2.86 -12.32
CA ASP A 385 -7.98 -2.45 -13.59
C ASP A 385 -8.47 -1.05 -14.02
N ASP A 386 -8.19 -0.64 -15.25
CA ASP A 386 -8.58 0.66 -15.80
C ASP A 386 -10.10 0.90 -15.85
N ALA A 387 -10.90 -0.17 -15.84
CA ALA A 387 -12.34 -0.14 -15.99
C ALA A 387 -13.09 -0.54 -14.72
N LEU A 388 -12.61 -1.54 -13.99
CA LEU A 388 -13.30 -2.19 -12.88
C LEU A 388 -12.56 -2.02 -11.56
N LEU A 389 -13.36 -1.98 -10.50
CA LEU A 389 -12.95 -2.21 -9.12
C LEU A 389 -13.93 -3.24 -8.54
N VAL A 390 -13.44 -4.43 -8.21
CA VAL A 390 -14.24 -5.52 -7.63
C VAL A 390 -13.80 -5.69 -6.18
N ILE A 391 -14.75 -5.70 -5.27
CA ILE A 391 -14.47 -5.81 -3.83
C ILE A 391 -15.31 -6.92 -3.21
N ASN A 392 -14.82 -7.46 -2.09
CA ASN A 392 -15.61 -8.21 -1.13
C ASN A 392 -16.11 -7.23 -0.06
N LYS A 393 -17.41 -6.93 -0.07
CA LYS A 393 -18.03 -6.00 0.87
C LYS A 393 -18.32 -6.72 2.20
N PRO A 394 -17.90 -6.17 3.35
CA PRO A 394 -18.30 -6.67 4.66
C PRO A 394 -19.74 -6.27 4.99
N ALA A 395 -20.25 -6.69 6.15
CA ALA A 395 -21.52 -6.27 6.68
C ALA A 395 -21.44 -6.08 8.21
N PRO A 396 -22.21 -5.13 8.79
CA PRO A 396 -23.10 -4.19 8.11
C PRO A 396 -22.31 -3.05 7.44
N LEU A 397 -22.56 -2.77 6.15
CA LEU A 397 -21.99 -1.64 5.42
C LEU A 397 -22.91 -1.21 4.27
N PRO A 398 -23.53 -0.02 4.32
CA PRO A 398 -24.32 0.52 3.21
C PRO A 398 -23.46 0.83 1.97
N ILE A 399 -24.00 0.59 0.78
CA ILE A 399 -23.30 0.92 -0.47
C ILE A 399 -23.19 2.44 -0.66
N HIS A 400 -24.30 3.15 -0.51
CA HIS A 400 -24.43 4.58 -0.76
C HIS A 400 -24.84 5.32 0.52
N PRO A 401 -24.59 6.63 0.63
CA PRO A 401 -25.19 7.47 1.67
C PRO A 401 -26.72 7.29 1.74
N CYS A 402 -27.23 6.82 2.87
CA CYS A 402 -28.66 6.62 3.11
C CYS A 402 -29.02 6.62 4.59
N GLY A 403 -30.20 7.13 4.93
CA GLY A 403 -30.72 7.09 6.30
C GLY A 403 -29.77 7.76 7.29
N ARG A 404 -29.31 7.01 8.30
CA ARG A 404 -28.35 7.46 9.33
C ARG A 404 -26.88 7.34 8.92
N PHE A 405 -26.60 6.81 7.73
CA PHE A 405 -25.26 6.61 7.20
C PHE A 405 -25.00 7.57 6.03
N ASN A 406 -23.88 8.28 6.06
CA ASN A 406 -23.48 9.22 5.03
C ASN A 406 -22.00 9.01 4.70
N ARG A 407 -21.11 9.25 5.66
CA ARG A 407 -19.67 8.99 5.54
C ARG A 407 -19.31 7.53 5.80
N ASN A 408 -20.05 6.83 6.67
CA ASN A 408 -19.95 5.38 6.89
C ASN A 408 -20.70 4.61 5.80
N SER A 409 -20.35 4.88 4.54
CA SER A 409 -20.85 4.17 3.37
C SER A 409 -19.68 3.79 2.46
N LEU A 410 -19.83 2.66 1.75
CA LEU A 410 -18.79 2.16 0.85
C LEU A 410 -18.38 3.20 -0.18
N GLU A 411 -19.35 3.87 -0.81
CA GLU A 411 -19.06 4.93 -1.79
C GLU A 411 -18.25 6.08 -1.20
N TRP A 412 -18.56 6.53 0.01
CA TRP A 412 -17.83 7.64 0.62
C TRP A 412 -16.39 7.22 0.96
N ILE A 413 -16.21 6.03 1.54
CA ILE A 413 -14.90 5.47 1.90
C ILE A 413 -14.02 5.35 0.65
N LEU A 414 -14.52 4.69 -0.39
CA LEU A 414 -13.78 4.52 -1.64
C LEU A 414 -13.50 5.87 -2.33
N GLN A 415 -14.40 6.85 -2.21
CA GLN A 415 -14.13 8.18 -2.73
C GLN A 415 -12.96 8.89 -2.06
N GLN A 416 -12.62 8.59 -0.79
CA GLN A 416 -11.42 9.17 -0.18
C GLN A 416 -10.15 8.55 -0.72
N VAL A 417 -10.15 7.23 -0.91
CA VAL A 417 -8.97 6.47 -1.33
C VAL A 417 -8.61 6.69 -2.81
N TYR A 418 -9.62 6.84 -3.68
CA TYR A 418 -9.41 6.85 -5.13
C TYR A 418 -9.38 8.24 -5.77
N GLN A 419 -9.31 9.34 -5.00
CA GLN A 419 -9.32 10.69 -5.58
C GLN A 419 -8.17 10.91 -6.59
N PRO A 420 -8.40 11.65 -7.70
CA PRO A 420 -9.65 12.34 -8.08
C PRO A 420 -10.66 11.44 -8.81
N LYS A 421 -10.35 10.15 -9.03
CA LYS A 421 -11.31 9.20 -9.60
C LYS A 421 -12.47 8.99 -8.64
N LYS A 422 -13.62 8.63 -9.19
CA LYS A 422 -14.85 8.37 -8.42
C LYS A 422 -15.41 7.02 -8.86
N PRO A 423 -15.01 5.92 -8.19
CA PRO A 423 -15.59 4.62 -8.43
C PRO A 423 -17.11 4.67 -8.30
N ARG A 424 -17.82 3.99 -9.20
CA ARG A 424 -19.28 3.99 -9.28
C ARG A 424 -19.80 2.56 -9.19
N PRO A 425 -20.63 2.21 -8.20
CA PRO A 425 -21.27 0.91 -8.13
C PRO A 425 -22.04 0.59 -9.42
N ALA A 426 -21.77 -0.57 -10.00
CA ALA A 426 -22.51 -1.11 -11.14
C ALA A 426 -23.84 -1.75 -10.69
N HIS A 427 -23.86 -2.26 -9.45
CA HIS A 427 -25.02 -2.77 -8.76
C HIS A 427 -24.91 -2.48 -7.26
N ARG A 428 -25.94 -2.86 -6.51
CA ARG A 428 -26.01 -2.68 -5.05
C ARG A 428 -26.24 -4.01 -4.34
N LEU A 429 -25.74 -4.10 -3.12
CA LEU A 429 -26.12 -5.09 -2.11
C LEU A 429 -26.84 -4.39 -0.96
N ASP A 430 -27.63 -5.13 -0.19
CA ASP A 430 -28.20 -4.63 1.05
C ASP A 430 -27.08 -4.43 2.09
N ALA A 431 -27.29 -3.54 3.07
CA ALA A 431 -26.26 -3.18 4.04
C ALA A 431 -25.74 -4.41 4.82
N ASN A 432 -26.64 -5.35 5.16
CA ASN A 432 -26.31 -6.54 5.94
C ASN A 432 -25.80 -7.71 5.07
N THR A 433 -25.83 -7.61 3.75
CA THR A 433 -25.35 -8.67 2.85
C THR A 433 -23.86 -8.50 2.59
N THR A 434 -23.09 -9.57 2.75
CA THR A 434 -21.65 -9.59 2.43
C THR A 434 -21.41 -10.02 0.98
N GLY A 435 -20.19 -9.87 0.48
CA GLY A 435 -19.75 -10.48 -0.78
C GLY A 435 -19.51 -9.47 -1.89
N ILE A 436 -19.45 -9.98 -3.12
CA ILE A 436 -18.95 -9.24 -4.28
C ILE A 436 -19.79 -8.01 -4.58
N VAL A 437 -19.10 -6.87 -4.69
CA VAL A 437 -19.62 -5.64 -5.30
C VAL A 437 -18.71 -5.24 -6.45
N VAL A 438 -19.31 -5.01 -7.62
CA VAL A 438 -18.59 -4.48 -8.79
C VAL A 438 -18.83 -2.98 -8.89
N LEU A 439 -17.74 -2.23 -8.89
CA LEU A 439 -17.68 -0.81 -9.19
C LEU A 439 -16.94 -0.59 -10.51
N THR A 440 -17.21 0.54 -11.14
CA THR A 440 -16.53 0.99 -12.34
C THR A 440 -15.69 2.21 -12.04
N GLN A 441 -14.50 2.30 -12.61
CA GLN A 441 -13.54 3.39 -12.36
C GLN A 441 -14.04 4.76 -12.85
N SER A 442 -15.05 4.79 -13.74
CA SER A 442 -15.55 6.02 -14.33
C SER A 442 -16.98 5.90 -14.87
N ARG A 443 -17.60 7.05 -15.17
CA ARG A 443 -18.95 7.12 -15.74
C ARG A 443 -19.06 6.44 -17.10
N GLN A 444 -18.01 6.50 -17.94
CA GLN A 444 -18.02 5.86 -19.26
C GLN A 444 -18.14 4.34 -19.14
N TRP A 445 -17.48 3.73 -18.15
CA TRP A 445 -17.53 2.29 -17.90
C TRP A 445 -18.85 1.89 -17.27
N ALA A 446 -19.38 2.70 -16.34
CA ALA A 446 -20.71 2.50 -15.76
C ALA A 446 -21.80 2.43 -16.87
N ALA A 447 -21.73 3.31 -17.87
CA ALA A 447 -22.68 3.36 -18.98
C ALA A 447 -22.66 2.09 -19.86
N ARG A 448 -21.58 1.29 -19.83
CA ARG A 448 -21.46 0.02 -20.55
C ARG A 448 -21.85 -1.19 -19.70
N LEU A 449 -21.53 -1.16 -18.41
CA LEU A 449 -21.75 -2.30 -17.51
C LEU A 449 -23.17 -2.33 -16.91
N GLN A 450 -23.71 -1.19 -16.46
CA GLN A 450 -25.04 -1.14 -15.82
C GLN A 450 -26.18 -1.68 -16.72
N PRO A 451 -26.18 -1.46 -18.04
CA PRO A 451 -27.19 -2.05 -18.92
C PRO A 451 -27.20 -3.59 -18.93
N GLN A 452 -26.06 -4.26 -18.69
CA GLN A 452 -26.01 -5.72 -18.60
C GLN A 452 -26.83 -6.23 -17.41
N PHE A 453 -26.77 -5.53 -16.27
CA PHE A 453 -27.61 -5.83 -15.10
C PHE A 453 -29.09 -5.63 -15.40
N GLN A 454 -29.44 -4.56 -16.14
CA GLN A 454 -30.83 -4.26 -16.50
C GLN A 454 -31.42 -5.30 -17.47
N ARG A 455 -30.60 -5.84 -18.38
CA ARG A 455 -30.99 -6.88 -19.33
C ARG A 455 -30.95 -8.30 -18.76
N GLY A 456 -30.45 -8.48 -17.53
CA GLY A 456 -30.34 -9.80 -16.90
C GLY A 456 -29.21 -10.68 -17.45
N GLU A 457 -28.22 -10.07 -18.11
CA GLU A 457 -27.06 -10.77 -18.70
C GLU A 457 -25.99 -11.14 -17.67
N VAL A 458 -26.05 -10.51 -16.49
CA VAL A 458 -25.09 -10.74 -15.40
C VAL A 458 -25.50 -11.95 -14.59
N GLU A 459 -24.65 -12.97 -14.58
CA GLU A 459 -24.83 -14.15 -13.74
C GLU A 459 -24.41 -13.82 -12.30
N LYS A 460 -25.28 -14.13 -11.34
CA LYS A 460 -25.02 -13.88 -9.92
C LYS A 460 -25.38 -15.12 -9.13
N THR A 461 -24.48 -15.53 -8.24
CA THR A 461 -24.69 -16.68 -7.35
C THR A 461 -24.45 -16.23 -5.92
N TYR A 462 -25.41 -16.54 -5.05
CA TYR A 462 -25.39 -16.23 -3.64
C TYR A 462 -25.37 -17.52 -2.83
N LEU A 463 -24.75 -17.47 -1.66
CA LEU A 463 -24.91 -18.47 -0.62
C LEU A 463 -25.87 -17.90 0.43
N ALA A 464 -26.79 -18.72 0.92
CA ALA A 464 -27.71 -18.38 1.99
C ALA A 464 -27.82 -19.54 2.97
N ARG A 465 -27.73 -19.28 4.29
CA ARG A 465 -28.07 -20.27 5.30
C ARG A 465 -29.47 -19.97 5.84
N VAL A 466 -30.39 -20.90 5.65
CA VAL A 466 -31.81 -20.74 6.01
C VAL A 466 -32.19 -21.62 7.19
N GLN A 467 -33.25 -21.21 7.89
CA GLN A 467 -33.87 -22.00 8.95
C GLN A 467 -34.79 -23.06 8.34
N GLY A 468 -34.70 -24.29 8.84
CA GLY A 468 -35.50 -25.42 8.36
C GLY A 468 -34.83 -26.22 7.24
N HIS A 469 -35.40 -27.39 6.98
CA HIS A 469 -34.98 -28.29 5.91
C HIS A 469 -36.02 -28.28 4.78
N PRO A 470 -35.70 -27.72 3.60
CA PRO A 470 -36.61 -27.80 2.46
C PRO A 470 -36.77 -29.26 2.02
N THR A 471 -37.99 -29.61 1.61
CA THR A 471 -38.34 -30.92 1.05
C THR A 471 -37.84 -31.12 -0.39
N TRP A 472 -37.29 -30.07 -0.99
CA TRP A 472 -36.79 -30.04 -2.36
C TRP A 472 -35.27 -29.86 -2.36
N ASP A 473 -34.58 -30.41 -3.37
CA ASP A 473 -33.16 -30.15 -3.63
C ASP A 473 -32.95 -28.98 -4.57
N THR A 474 -33.89 -28.74 -5.49
CA THR A 474 -33.94 -27.56 -6.36
C THR A 474 -35.35 -27.02 -6.44
N THR A 475 -35.50 -25.70 -6.51
CA THR A 475 -36.79 -25.05 -6.75
C THR A 475 -36.59 -23.68 -7.40
N SER A 476 -37.69 -23.03 -7.77
CA SER A 476 -37.69 -21.63 -8.17
C SER A 476 -38.84 -20.89 -7.49
N CYS A 477 -38.64 -19.61 -7.20
CA CYS A 477 -39.68 -18.72 -6.70
C CYS A 477 -39.90 -17.60 -7.71
N ASP A 478 -41.08 -17.60 -8.33
CA ASP A 478 -41.56 -16.56 -9.25
C ASP A 478 -42.69 -15.75 -8.59
N ALA A 479 -42.42 -15.23 -7.39
CA ALA A 479 -43.34 -14.39 -6.64
C ALA A 479 -43.00 -12.92 -6.91
N PRO A 480 -43.90 -12.10 -7.49
CA PRO A 480 -43.65 -10.68 -7.72
C PRO A 480 -43.54 -9.90 -6.40
N ILE A 481 -42.70 -8.86 -6.37
CA ILE A 481 -42.40 -8.06 -5.16
C ILE A 481 -43.03 -6.68 -5.25
N GLY A 482 -43.70 -6.26 -4.18
CA GLY A 482 -44.39 -4.97 -4.07
C GLY A 482 -43.51 -3.75 -4.41
N ARG A 483 -44.14 -2.71 -4.96
CA ARG A 483 -43.48 -1.46 -5.34
C ARG A 483 -43.20 -0.57 -4.13
N GLU A 484 -44.13 -0.57 -3.18
CA GLU A 484 -44.08 0.25 -1.99
C GLU A 484 -43.29 -0.43 -0.88
N SER A 485 -42.62 0.39 -0.07
CA SER A 485 -41.94 -0.08 1.12
C SER A 485 -42.92 -0.16 2.29
N GLN A 486 -42.84 -1.24 3.05
CA GLN A 486 -43.51 -1.40 4.33
C GLN A 486 -42.78 -0.62 5.43
N GLU A 487 -43.26 -0.71 6.66
CA GLU A 487 -42.52 -0.25 7.84
C GLU A 487 -41.08 -0.79 7.83
N CYS A 488 -40.15 0.04 8.31
CA CYS A 488 -38.71 -0.23 8.34
C CYS A 488 -38.06 -0.52 6.97
N GLY A 489 -38.72 -0.13 5.87
CA GLY A 489 -38.17 -0.19 4.51
C GLY A 489 -38.22 -1.57 3.86
N GLY A 490 -38.92 -2.53 4.48
CA GLY A 490 -39.15 -3.87 3.94
C GLY A 490 -40.04 -3.88 2.70
N ARG A 491 -40.09 -5.02 2.01
CA ARG A 491 -41.06 -5.28 0.93
C ARG A 491 -41.61 -6.67 1.08
N ILE A 492 -42.82 -6.89 0.58
CA ILE A 492 -43.51 -8.18 0.62
C ILE A 492 -43.87 -8.64 -0.78
N VAL A 493 -44.24 -9.92 -0.91
CA VAL A 493 -44.83 -10.46 -2.14
C VAL A 493 -46.18 -9.79 -2.38
N ASP A 494 -46.40 -9.37 -3.62
CA ASP A 494 -47.61 -8.72 -4.08
C ASP A 494 -47.89 -9.20 -5.51
N PRO A 495 -49.06 -9.83 -5.80
CA PRO A 495 -49.40 -10.28 -7.14
C PRO A 495 -49.34 -9.20 -8.22
N GLU A 496 -49.60 -7.93 -7.86
CA GLU A 496 -49.53 -6.76 -8.76
C GLU A 496 -48.14 -6.09 -8.74
N GLY A 497 -47.18 -6.74 -8.08
CA GLY A 497 -45.82 -6.29 -7.87
C GLY A 497 -44.95 -6.34 -9.13
N LEU A 498 -43.65 -6.11 -8.92
CA LEU A 498 -42.64 -6.22 -9.96
C LEU A 498 -42.23 -7.68 -10.13
N THR A 499 -42.22 -8.17 -11.37
CA THR A 499 -41.75 -9.53 -11.69
C THR A 499 -40.37 -9.79 -11.08
N SER A 500 -40.27 -10.92 -10.39
CA SER A 500 -39.05 -11.39 -9.74
C SER A 500 -38.99 -12.90 -9.70
N LEU A 501 -37.88 -13.44 -10.22
CA LEU A 501 -37.55 -14.85 -10.27
C LEU A 501 -36.20 -15.11 -9.61
N THR A 502 -36.16 -16.10 -8.71
CA THR A 502 -34.93 -16.64 -8.10
C THR A 502 -34.95 -18.16 -8.16
N GLU A 503 -33.85 -18.75 -8.62
CA GLU A 503 -33.63 -20.20 -8.58
C GLU A 503 -32.83 -20.56 -7.32
N PHE A 504 -33.20 -21.68 -6.69
CA PHE A 504 -32.55 -22.17 -5.47
C PHE A 504 -32.10 -23.62 -5.65
N LYS A 505 -30.93 -23.93 -5.07
CA LYS A 505 -30.40 -25.28 -4.98
C LYS A 505 -29.87 -25.54 -3.57
N VAL A 506 -30.31 -26.61 -2.94
CA VAL A 506 -29.74 -27.07 -1.67
C VAL A 506 -28.33 -27.56 -1.92
N LEU A 507 -27.38 -27.02 -1.17
CA LEU A 507 -26.00 -27.49 -1.14
C LEU A 507 -25.81 -28.49 0.00
N GLN A 508 -26.37 -28.19 1.17
CA GLN A 508 -26.20 -29.03 2.35
C GLN A 508 -27.31 -28.78 3.38
N ARG A 509 -27.82 -29.85 3.98
CA ARG A 509 -28.71 -29.80 5.16
C ARG A 509 -27.88 -30.13 6.40
N TYR A 510 -27.97 -29.31 7.44
CA TYR A 510 -27.20 -29.47 8.67
C TYR A 510 -28.05 -30.04 9.81
N VAL A 511 -27.38 -30.69 10.76
CA VAL A 511 -28.02 -31.33 11.93
C VAL A 511 -28.65 -30.33 12.90
N ASP A 512 -28.21 -29.08 12.87
CA ASP A 512 -28.75 -27.98 13.70
C ASP A 512 -30.12 -27.45 13.19
N GLY A 513 -30.70 -28.12 12.19
CA GLY A 513 -31.98 -27.73 11.60
C GLY A 513 -31.89 -26.61 10.56
N THR A 514 -30.68 -26.22 10.13
CA THR A 514 -30.47 -25.22 9.07
C THR A 514 -30.05 -25.87 7.74
N THR A 515 -30.15 -25.10 6.65
CA THR A 515 -29.77 -25.56 5.30
C THR A 515 -28.92 -24.49 4.60
N LEU A 516 -27.80 -24.90 4.00
CA LEU A 516 -27.05 -24.08 3.05
C LEU A 516 -27.67 -24.20 1.65
N ILE A 517 -28.01 -23.06 1.07
CA ILE A 517 -28.67 -22.93 -0.22
C ILE A 517 -27.83 -22.02 -1.13
N GLU A 518 -27.68 -22.44 -2.38
CA GLU A 518 -27.26 -21.59 -3.47
C GLU A 518 -28.47 -20.87 -4.07
N ALA A 519 -28.41 -19.55 -4.21
CA ALA A 519 -29.47 -18.72 -4.78
C ALA A 519 -28.97 -18.00 -6.04
N ARG A 520 -29.72 -18.10 -7.15
CA ARG A 520 -29.42 -17.46 -8.44
C ARG A 520 -30.57 -16.54 -8.85
N PRO A 521 -30.52 -15.24 -8.51
CA PRO A 521 -31.58 -14.31 -8.88
C PRO A 521 -31.48 -13.93 -10.36
N ARG A 522 -32.51 -14.25 -11.14
CA ARG A 522 -32.64 -13.85 -12.57
C ARG A 522 -33.07 -12.40 -12.75
N THR A 523 -33.51 -11.78 -11.66
CA THR A 523 -33.94 -10.38 -11.57
C THR A 523 -33.17 -9.69 -10.43
N GLY A 524 -33.45 -8.41 -10.16
CA GLY A 524 -32.72 -7.62 -9.15
C GLY A 524 -33.61 -6.66 -8.39
N ARG A 525 -34.55 -7.18 -7.59
CA ARG A 525 -35.42 -6.38 -6.71
C ARG A 525 -34.79 -6.22 -5.33
N THR A 526 -35.20 -5.16 -4.61
CA THR A 526 -34.73 -4.90 -3.24
C THR A 526 -35.15 -6.07 -2.34
N ASN A 527 -34.22 -6.60 -1.53
CA ASN A 527 -34.42 -7.75 -0.65
C ASN A 527 -34.90 -9.05 -1.33
N GLN A 528 -34.77 -9.20 -2.66
CA GLN A 528 -35.45 -10.27 -3.40
C GLN A 528 -35.20 -11.69 -2.86
N ILE A 529 -33.94 -12.08 -2.66
CA ILE A 529 -33.60 -13.42 -2.16
C ILE A 529 -34.20 -13.65 -0.78
N ARG A 530 -34.13 -12.63 0.10
CA ARG A 530 -34.65 -12.68 1.47
C ARG A 530 -36.17 -12.88 1.46
N ILE A 531 -36.89 -12.10 0.66
CA ILE A 531 -38.35 -12.18 0.52
C ILE A 531 -38.79 -13.51 -0.06
N HIS A 532 -38.12 -14.00 -1.11
CA HIS A 532 -38.46 -15.28 -1.74
C HIS A 532 -38.25 -16.46 -0.79
N LEU A 533 -37.11 -16.52 -0.09
CA LEU A 533 -36.86 -17.58 0.89
C LEU A 533 -37.84 -17.50 2.07
N TRP A 534 -38.15 -16.29 2.55
CA TRP A 534 -39.15 -16.08 3.58
C TRP A 534 -40.56 -16.49 3.15
N HIS A 535 -40.97 -16.15 1.91
CA HIS A 535 -42.25 -16.56 1.32
C HIS A 535 -42.37 -18.08 1.18
N LEU A 536 -41.26 -18.77 0.94
CA LEU A 536 -41.18 -20.24 0.94
C LEU A 536 -41.14 -20.85 2.36
N GLY A 537 -41.25 -20.04 3.42
CA GLY A 537 -41.22 -20.49 4.81
C GLY A 537 -39.82 -20.78 5.35
N LEU A 538 -38.76 -20.32 4.66
CA LEU A 538 -37.35 -20.61 4.96
C LEU A 538 -36.57 -19.30 5.20
N PRO A 539 -36.87 -18.52 6.26
CA PRO A 539 -36.13 -17.28 6.55
C PRO A 539 -34.62 -17.53 6.66
N ILE A 540 -33.84 -16.57 6.20
CA ILE A 540 -32.39 -16.61 6.32
C ILE A 540 -31.99 -16.45 7.80
N CYS A 541 -31.02 -17.23 8.25
CA CYS A 541 -30.45 -17.11 9.59
C CYS A 541 -29.85 -15.70 9.80
N GLY A 542 -30.18 -15.06 10.92
CA GLY A 542 -29.70 -13.72 11.25
C GLY A 542 -30.35 -12.58 10.44
N ASP A 543 -31.45 -12.83 9.72
CA ASP A 543 -32.21 -11.76 9.07
C ASP A 543 -32.96 -10.91 10.10
N PRO A 544 -32.69 -9.59 10.20
CA PRO A 544 -33.34 -8.73 11.20
C PRO A 544 -34.77 -8.31 10.83
N LEU A 545 -35.18 -8.53 9.58
CA LEU A 545 -36.43 -7.99 9.03
C LEU A 545 -37.43 -9.07 8.65
N TYR A 546 -36.98 -10.18 8.04
CA TYR A 546 -37.85 -11.27 7.60
C TYR A 546 -37.76 -12.44 8.60
N LEU A 547 -38.57 -12.37 9.66
CA LEU A 547 -38.48 -13.26 10.82
C LEU A 547 -39.31 -14.55 10.64
N PRO A 548 -39.02 -15.63 11.38
CA PRO A 548 -39.84 -16.84 11.39
C PRO A 548 -41.33 -16.59 11.66
N GLY A 549 -42.19 -17.45 11.11
CA GLY A 549 -43.64 -17.35 11.30
C GLY A 549 -44.33 -16.25 10.49
N GLY A 550 -43.67 -15.70 9.47
CA GLY A 550 -44.26 -14.67 8.61
C GLY A 550 -44.35 -13.29 9.26
N GLN A 551 -43.49 -13.02 10.26
CA GLN A 551 -43.45 -11.74 10.96
C GLN A 551 -42.39 -10.80 10.37
N LEU A 552 -42.69 -9.50 10.36
CA LEU A 552 -41.73 -8.46 10.01
C LEU A 552 -41.07 -7.91 11.29
N GLY A 553 -39.74 -7.82 11.25
CA GLY A 553 -38.95 -7.17 12.30
C GLY A 553 -38.97 -5.64 12.19
N THR A 554 -38.43 -4.98 13.20
CA THR A 554 -38.39 -3.52 13.30
C THR A 554 -37.02 -2.93 12.97
N GLU A 555 -36.02 -3.76 12.66
CA GLU A 555 -34.65 -3.33 12.41
C GLU A 555 -34.22 -3.58 10.96
N GLN A 556 -33.65 -2.54 10.33
CA GLN A 556 -33.20 -2.64 8.93
C GLN A 556 -31.70 -2.94 8.81
N THR A 557 -30.87 -2.38 9.70
CA THR A 557 -29.41 -2.56 9.71
C THR A 557 -28.97 -2.99 11.09
N VAL A 558 -28.37 -4.17 11.17
CA VAL A 558 -27.90 -4.76 12.41
C VAL A 558 -26.72 -3.98 12.99
N ASN A 559 -26.53 -4.05 14.30
CA ASN A 559 -25.29 -3.65 14.96
C ASN A 559 -24.16 -4.64 14.56
N ILE A 560 -22.91 -4.17 14.51
CA ILE A 560 -21.73 -5.01 14.23
C ILE A 560 -21.56 -6.19 15.21
N GLN A 561 -22.12 -6.09 16.42
CA GLN A 561 -22.07 -7.15 17.44
C GLN A 561 -23.22 -8.17 17.31
N ALA A 562 -24.24 -7.89 16.51
CA ALA A 562 -25.37 -8.79 16.33
C ALA A 562 -25.01 -9.97 15.41
N PRO A 563 -25.71 -11.12 15.51
CA PRO A 563 -25.54 -12.21 14.57
C PRO A 563 -25.69 -11.73 13.11
N PRO A 564 -24.76 -12.08 12.21
CA PRO A 564 -24.81 -11.58 10.84
C PRO A 564 -25.96 -12.20 10.06
N LEU A 565 -26.46 -11.46 9.06
CA LEU A 565 -27.32 -12.04 8.03
C LEU A 565 -26.50 -13.05 7.23
N ASN A 566 -26.89 -14.32 7.26
CA ASN A 566 -26.20 -15.40 6.53
C ASN A 566 -26.61 -15.41 5.04
N LEU A 567 -26.32 -14.31 4.35
CA LEU A 567 -26.49 -14.14 2.91
C LEU A 567 -25.22 -13.50 2.34
N HIS A 568 -24.60 -14.16 1.36
CA HIS A 568 -23.31 -13.77 0.78
C HIS A 568 -23.36 -13.79 -0.75
N ALA A 569 -23.02 -12.68 -1.40
CA ALA A 569 -22.84 -12.60 -2.84
C ALA A 569 -21.53 -13.28 -3.25
N TRP A 570 -21.61 -14.55 -3.64
CA TRP A 570 -20.45 -15.43 -3.76
C TRP A 570 -19.73 -15.35 -5.10
N LYS A 571 -20.48 -15.37 -6.21
CA LYS A 571 -19.92 -15.33 -7.57
C LYS A 571 -20.67 -14.36 -8.45
N ILE A 572 -19.95 -13.73 -9.38
CA ILE A 572 -20.53 -12.89 -10.42
C ILE A 572 -19.78 -13.11 -11.75
N ALA A 573 -20.50 -13.14 -12.86
CA ALA A 573 -19.90 -13.19 -14.20
C ALA A 573 -20.64 -12.25 -15.16
N PHE A 574 -19.88 -11.57 -16.03
CA PHE A 574 -20.39 -10.56 -16.97
C PHE A 574 -19.37 -10.25 -18.07
N ALA A 575 -19.81 -9.55 -19.11
CA ALA A 575 -18.92 -9.09 -20.17
C ALA A 575 -18.16 -7.84 -19.71
N HIS A 576 -16.83 -7.90 -19.74
CA HIS A 576 -15.96 -6.82 -19.30
C HIS A 576 -16.20 -5.53 -20.15
N PRO A 577 -16.37 -4.35 -19.52
CA PRO A 577 -16.86 -3.15 -20.22
C PRO A 577 -15.84 -2.52 -21.20
N ARG A 578 -14.56 -2.92 -21.12
CA ARG A 578 -13.50 -2.42 -22.02
C ARG A 578 -13.47 -3.16 -23.35
N ASP A 579 -13.47 -4.48 -23.32
CA ASP A 579 -13.11 -5.39 -24.42
C ASP A 579 -14.18 -6.47 -24.69
N GLY A 580 -15.23 -6.55 -23.86
CA GLY A 580 -16.35 -7.48 -24.04
C GLY A 580 -16.04 -8.94 -23.68
N GLN A 581 -14.84 -9.24 -23.19
CA GLN A 581 -14.48 -10.58 -22.76
C GLN A 581 -15.30 -10.99 -21.53
N GLN A 582 -15.74 -12.25 -21.47
CA GLN A 582 -16.42 -12.76 -20.28
C GLN A 582 -15.43 -12.86 -19.12
N VAL A 583 -15.77 -12.22 -18.00
CA VAL A 583 -14.99 -12.24 -16.75
C VAL A 583 -15.85 -12.78 -15.62
N ALA A 584 -15.23 -13.45 -14.66
CA ALA A 584 -15.88 -13.98 -13.48
C ALA A 584 -15.05 -13.71 -12.23
N PHE A 585 -15.73 -13.37 -11.14
CA PHE A 585 -15.12 -13.12 -9.84
C PHE A 585 -15.79 -13.98 -8.77
N THR A 586 -15.01 -14.43 -7.80
CA THR A 586 -15.47 -15.22 -6.65
C THR A 586 -14.96 -14.58 -5.37
N ALA A 587 -15.84 -14.36 -4.40
CA ALA A 587 -15.47 -13.96 -3.05
C ALA A 587 -15.18 -15.21 -2.20
N PRO A 588 -14.25 -15.13 -1.23
CA PRO A 588 -14.09 -16.19 -0.24
C PRO A 588 -15.42 -16.46 0.48
N PRO A 589 -15.87 -17.73 0.59
CA PRO A 589 -17.09 -18.04 1.31
C PRO A 589 -16.92 -17.71 2.80
N PRO A 590 -17.95 -17.18 3.47
CA PRO A 590 -17.89 -16.86 4.89
C PRO A 590 -17.90 -18.12 5.76
N ASP A 591 -17.40 -18.03 6.99
CA ASP A 591 -17.26 -19.17 7.91
C ASP A 591 -18.56 -19.98 8.08
N TRP A 592 -19.70 -19.31 8.19
CA TRP A 592 -21.01 -19.97 8.36
C TRP A 592 -21.43 -20.84 7.17
N ALA A 593 -20.77 -20.70 6.01
CA ALA A 593 -21.02 -21.48 4.80
C ALA A 593 -20.05 -22.66 4.62
N VAL A 594 -18.91 -22.68 5.31
CA VAL A 594 -17.86 -23.72 5.16
C VAL A 594 -17.61 -24.54 6.43
N ASN A 595 -17.78 -23.95 7.62
CA ASN A 595 -17.39 -24.55 8.89
C ASN A 595 -18.61 -25.00 9.70
N VAL A 596 -19.19 -26.14 9.34
CA VAL A 596 -20.22 -26.79 10.16
C VAL A 596 -19.91 -28.29 10.23
N PRO A 597 -19.91 -28.90 11.44
CA PRO A 597 -19.69 -30.32 11.58
C PRO A 597 -20.63 -31.13 10.70
N THR A 598 -20.06 -31.88 9.76
CA THR A 598 -20.72 -32.97 9.05
C THR A 598 -20.55 -34.23 9.87
N ASN A 599 -21.64 -34.95 10.17
CA ASN A 599 -21.47 -36.35 10.54
C ASN A 599 -21.07 -37.13 9.28
N SER A 600 -19.79 -37.43 9.13
CA SER A 600 -19.38 -38.69 8.50
C SER A 600 -19.75 -39.80 9.49
N PRO A 601 -20.52 -40.84 9.12
CA PRO A 601 -20.87 -41.94 10.03
C PRO A 601 -19.69 -42.85 10.46
N GLU A 602 -18.43 -42.41 10.33
CA GLU A 602 -17.26 -43.28 10.48
C GLU A 602 -16.43 -43.03 11.76
N GLU A 603 -16.67 -41.98 12.55
CA GLU A 603 -15.86 -41.70 13.76
C GLU A 603 -16.56 -42.05 15.09
N ALA A 604 -17.61 -42.87 15.07
CA ALA A 604 -18.29 -43.36 16.27
C ALA A 604 -18.04 -44.85 16.58
N GLY A 605 -16.95 -45.44 16.07
CA GLY A 605 -16.65 -46.83 16.36
C GLY A 605 -15.20 -47.20 16.06
N LEU A 606 -14.30 -46.92 17.01
CA LEU A 606 -13.09 -47.68 17.32
C LEU A 606 -12.55 -47.09 18.64
N GLY A 607 -13.23 -47.44 19.73
CA GLY A 607 -12.73 -47.35 21.10
C GLY A 607 -12.42 -48.75 21.61
#